data_AF-A0A7S2EBN8-F1
#
_entry.id   AF-A0A7S2EBN8-F1
#
_cell.length_a   1.000
_cell.length_b   1.000
_cell.length_c   1.000
_cell.angle_alpha   90.00
_cell.angle_beta   90.00
_cell.angle_gamma   90.00
#
_symmetry.space_group_name_H-M   'P 1'
#
loop_
_entity.id
_entity.type
_entity.pdbx_description
1 polymer ?
#
loop_
_entity_poly.entity_id
_entity_poly.type
_entity_poly.pdbx_seq_one_letter_code
_entity_poly.pdbx_strand_id
1 'polypeptide(L)'
;MPNTCEETPQTSQEHDDKEMVRLTFDLHPNRTLRLSIHDKVKNVSELSDRAFSYNGVTDSNNEKDKKEKDEKMHIDEEGCGRFAIMDAKRITSLTHLAMAANTALLRSARSSNKTTENNNSSSGTKRKRGIALETIVCAGGSSNVGNVLKGFTFSSSGGKEKIATEEVVMAMGYDCSNDGEYESFLSDIGLTNSTAASSEEKEDDNVNHAPKSKRLPIQMYLQRDRTESDVKDLMRVFKLTKEEINMGQGLGKSSLDMAVVNRVATKFTV
;
A
#
# COMPACT_ATOMS: atom_id res chain seq x y z
N MET A 1 -14.22 18.04 -49.79
CA MET A 1 -14.74 17.29 -48.63
C MET A 1 -13.89 17.68 -47.43
N PRO A 2 -14.44 18.25 -46.35
CA PRO A 2 -13.65 18.66 -45.20
C PRO A 2 -13.39 17.47 -44.27
N ASN A 3 -12.15 17.34 -43.80
CA ASN A 3 -11.73 16.41 -42.76
C ASN A 3 -12.33 16.87 -41.43
N THR A 4 -13.20 16.05 -40.84
CA THR A 4 -13.66 16.20 -39.46
C THR A 4 -12.57 15.68 -38.52
N CYS A 5 -12.07 16.58 -37.67
CA CYS A 5 -11.22 16.27 -36.53
C CYS A 5 -11.95 15.29 -35.59
N GLU A 6 -11.28 14.20 -35.22
CA GLU A 6 -11.68 13.34 -34.11
C GLU A 6 -11.43 14.06 -32.79
N GLU A 7 -12.49 14.26 -32.01
CA GLU A 7 -12.43 14.72 -30.63
C GLU A 7 -11.81 13.62 -29.74
N THR A 8 -10.68 13.93 -29.11
CA THR A 8 -10.11 13.13 -28.04
C THR A 8 -11.04 13.19 -26.81
N PRO A 9 -11.43 12.06 -26.20
CA PRO A 9 -12.29 12.08 -25.01
C PRO A 9 -11.52 12.71 -23.84
N GLN A 10 -11.98 13.87 -23.38
CA GLN A 10 -11.54 14.48 -22.14
C GLN A 10 -12.04 13.63 -20.97
N THR A 11 -11.11 13.04 -20.22
CA THR A 11 -11.39 12.51 -18.89
C THR A 11 -11.68 13.71 -17.97
N SER A 12 -12.95 13.95 -17.67
CA SER A 12 -13.36 14.94 -16.68
C SER A 12 -12.83 14.53 -15.31
N GLN A 13 -11.72 15.14 -14.88
CA GLN A 13 -11.23 15.06 -13.51
C GLN A 13 -12.09 16.02 -12.67
N GLU A 14 -13.16 15.52 -12.06
CA GLU A 14 -13.63 16.12 -10.82
C GLU A 14 -12.46 16.06 -9.83
N HIS A 15 -11.97 17.24 -9.41
CA HIS A 15 -11.05 17.38 -8.29
C HIS A 15 -11.80 17.02 -7.02
N ASP A 16 -12.05 15.73 -6.86
CA ASP A 16 -12.67 15.19 -5.69
C ASP A 16 -11.66 15.22 -4.54
N ASP A 17 -11.98 15.99 -3.50
CA ASP A 17 -11.40 15.95 -2.15
C ASP A 17 -11.66 14.60 -1.44
N LYS A 18 -11.56 13.51 -2.19
CA LYS A 18 -11.81 12.15 -1.71
C LYS A 18 -10.66 11.74 -0.79
N GLU A 19 -10.99 11.62 0.49
CA GLU A 19 -10.10 11.05 1.51
C GLU A 19 -9.78 9.57 1.25
N MET A 20 -10.61 8.90 0.45
CA MET A 20 -10.41 7.52 0.01
C MET A 20 -10.52 7.42 -1.51
N VAL A 21 -9.56 6.76 -2.14
CA VAL A 21 -9.58 6.49 -3.58
C VAL A 21 -9.77 5.01 -3.84
N ARG A 22 -10.59 4.71 -4.84
CA ARG A 22 -10.75 3.37 -5.41
C ARG A 22 -10.09 3.32 -6.77
N LEU A 23 -9.11 2.43 -6.93
CA LEU A 23 -8.50 2.10 -8.21
C LEU A 23 -9.16 0.84 -8.79
N THR A 24 -9.41 0.87 -10.08
CA THR A 24 -9.83 -0.26 -10.91
C THR A 24 -8.73 -0.57 -11.91
N PHE A 25 -8.66 -1.81 -12.38
CA PHE A 25 -7.57 -2.27 -13.24
C PHE A 25 -8.11 -2.85 -14.55
N ASP A 26 -7.77 -2.24 -15.69
CA ASP A 26 -8.29 -2.70 -17.00
C ASP A 26 -7.87 -4.13 -17.34
N LEU A 27 -6.65 -4.54 -16.94
CA LEU A 27 -6.15 -5.90 -17.14
C LEU A 27 -6.75 -6.91 -16.14
N HIS A 28 -7.40 -6.42 -15.10
CA HIS A 28 -7.98 -7.23 -14.02
C HIS A 28 -9.30 -6.58 -13.57
N PRO A 29 -10.34 -6.54 -14.43
CA PRO A 29 -11.54 -5.72 -14.20
C PRO A 29 -12.33 -6.13 -12.94
N ASN A 30 -12.17 -7.37 -12.48
CA ASN A 30 -12.79 -7.90 -11.28
C ASN A 30 -12.02 -7.53 -10.00
N ARG A 31 -10.90 -6.81 -10.12
CA ARG A 31 -10.04 -6.45 -9.00
C ARG A 31 -10.14 -4.97 -8.72
N THR A 32 -10.22 -4.61 -7.44
CA THR A 32 -10.23 -3.20 -7.01
C THR A 32 -9.32 -2.98 -5.84
N LEU A 33 -8.76 -1.77 -5.73
CA LEU A 33 -7.86 -1.38 -4.66
C LEU A 33 -8.38 -0.10 -4.00
N ARG A 34 -8.72 -0.16 -2.72
CA ARG A 34 -9.05 1.00 -1.89
C ARG A 34 -7.81 1.50 -1.19
N LEU A 35 -7.69 2.82 -1.11
CA LEU A 35 -6.54 3.53 -0.56
C LEU A 35 -6.99 4.69 0.31
N SER A 36 -6.32 4.89 1.43
CA SER A 36 -6.43 6.10 2.24
C SER A 36 -5.09 6.46 2.86
N ILE A 37 -4.87 7.76 3.10
CA ILE A 37 -3.67 8.27 3.77
C ILE A 37 -4.05 8.81 5.14
N HIS A 38 -3.27 8.46 6.14
CA HIS A 38 -3.44 8.87 7.53
C HIS A 38 -2.17 9.55 8.02
N ASP A 39 -2.32 10.75 8.57
CA ASP A 39 -1.25 11.56 9.14
C ASP A 39 -1.28 11.53 10.67
N LYS A 40 -0.15 11.91 11.27
CA LYS A 40 0.10 11.92 12.71
C LYS A 40 -0.09 10.57 13.38
N VAL A 41 0.21 9.49 12.65
CA VAL A 41 0.05 8.13 13.15
C VAL A 41 1.22 7.80 14.07
N LYS A 42 0.91 7.35 15.29
CA LYS A 42 1.88 6.84 16.27
C LYS A 42 1.83 5.32 16.32
N ASN A 43 2.85 4.69 16.89
CA ASN A 43 2.93 3.23 17.07
C ASN A 43 2.73 2.43 15.77
N VAL A 44 3.21 2.96 14.64
CA VAL A 44 3.05 2.36 13.30
C VAL A 44 3.54 0.92 13.19
N SER A 45 4.51 0.52 14.01
CA SER A 45 4.96 -0.87 14.05
C SER A 45 3.88 -1.81 14.54
N GLU A 46 3.21 -1.46 15.62
CA GLU A 46 2.11 -2.26 16.17
C GLU A 46 0.94 -2.30 15.19
N LEU A 47 0.62 -1.16 14.55
CA LEU A 47 -0.40 -1.10 13.49
C LEU A 47 -0.05 -2.00 12.31
N SER A 48 1.23 -2.06 11.94
CA SER A 48 1.70 -2.93 10.85
C SER A 48 1.58 -4.40 11.20
N ASP A 49 1.87 -4.77 12.45
CA ASP A 49 1.72 -6.15 12.94
C ASP A 49 0.24 -6.57 13.00
N ARG A 50 -0.64 -5.66 13.44
CA ARG A 50 -2.10 -5.86 13.40
C ARG A 50 -2.60 -5.99 11.96
N ALA A 51 -2.17 -5.12 11.04
CA ALA A 51 -2.55 -5.18 9.63
C ALA A 51 -2.08 -6.46 8.96
N PHE A 52 -0.88 -6.94 9.29
CA PHE A 52 -0.36 -8.23 8.82
C PHE A 52 -1.20 -9.40 9.33
N SER A 53 -1.64 -9.32 10.58
CA SER A 53 -2.46 -10.36 11.24
C SER A 53 -3.93 -10.33 10.83
N TYR A 54 -4.43 -9.21 10.30
CA TYR A 54 -5.86 -8.98 10.01
C TYR A 54 -6.50 -10.03 9.09
N ASN A 55 -5.76 -10.51 8.09
CA ASN A 55 -6.25 -11.56 7.19
C ASN A 55 -5.77 -12.97 7.56
N GLY A 56 -5.47 -13.21 8.84
CA GLY A 56 -5.12 -14.55 9.31
C GLY A 56 -3.76 -15.07 8.82
N VAL A 57 -2.81 -14.18 8.48
CA VAL A 57 -1.39 -14.58 8.36
C VAL A 57 -0.81 -14.72 9.77
N THR A 58 -1.35 -15.67 10.55
CA THR A 58 -0.77 -15.98 11.85
C THR A 58 0.52 -16.77 11.64
N ASP A 59 1.59 -16.34 12.30
CA ASP A 59 2.81 -17.12 12.41
C ASP A 59 2.49 -18.44 13.09
N SER A 60 2.30 -19.49 12.29
CA SER A 60 2.06 -20.88 12.71
C SER A 60 3.26 -21.52 13.44
N ASN A 61 4.19 -20.72 13.96
CA ASN A 61 5.34 -21.19 14.73
C ASN A 61 4.98 -21.54 16.18
N ASN A 62 3.75 -21.26 16.63
CA ASN A 62 3.21 -21.84 17.86
C ASN A 62 2.64 -23.23 17.55
N GLU A 63 3.53 -24.24 17.50
CA GLU A 63 3.19 -25.67 17.37
C GLU A 63 2.29 -26.22 18.49
N LYS A 64 1.98 -25.44 19.54
CA LYS A 64 1.23 -25.93 20.70
C LYS A 64 -0.29 -25.93 20.55
N ASP A 65 -0.88 -25.18 19.61
CA ASP A 65 -2.35 -25.12 19.45
C ASP A 65 -2.89 -26.00 18.30
N LYS A 66 -2.05 -26.89 17.78
CA LYS A 66 -2.32 -27.66 16.56
C LYS A 66 -3.24 -28.88 16.73
N LYS A 67 -3.93 -29.02 17.87
CA LYS A 67 -4.72 -30.25 18.18
C LYS A 67 -6.23 -30.10 18.29
N GLU A 68 -6.81 -28.92 18.15
CA GLU A 68 -8.28 -28.75 18.31
C GLU A 68 -8.99 -27.98 17.19
N LYS A 69 -8.33 -27.69 16.05
CA LYS A 69 -8.95 -26.94 14.94
C LYS A 69 -8.90 -27.67 13.59
N ASP A 70 -9.08 -28.98 13.60
CA ASP A 70 -9.32 -29.76 12.37
C ASP A 70 -10.81 -29.81 11.96
N GLU A 71 -11.71 -29.12 12.66
CA GLU A 71 -13.07 -28.91 12.18
C GLU A 71 -13.16 -27.60 11.37
N LYS A 72 -13.05 -27.75 10.04
CA LYS A 72 -13.62 -26.84 9.03
C LYS A 72 -13.41 -25.33 9.27
N MET A 73 -12.18 -24.85 9.05
CA MET A 73 -12.04 -23.56 8.36
C MET A 73 -11.41 -23.84 7.00
N HIS A 74 -12.27 -23.98 5.98
CA HIS A 74 -11.91 -23.61 4.62
C HIS A 74 -11.55 -22.12 4.68
N ILE A 75 -10.28 -21.81 4.96
CA ILE A 75 -9.76 -20.49 4.68
C ILE A 75 -9.70 -20.46 3.17
N ASP A 76 -10.72 -19.89 2.53
CA ASP A 76 -10.69 -19.63 1.10
C ASP A 76 -9.38 -18.89 0.81
N GLU A 77 -8.50 -19.52 0.02
CA GLU A 77 -7.18 -18.97 -0.33
C GLU A 77 -7.29 -17.56 -0.97
N GLU A 78 -8.50 -17.19 -1.41
CA GLU A 78 -8.88 -15.91 -1.99
C GLU A 78 -8.85 -14.74 -0.98
N GLY A 79 -8.94 -14.99 0.32
CA GLY A 79 -9.07 -13.94 1.35
C GLY A 79 -7.77 -13.46 2.00
N CYS A 80 -6.65 -14.18 1.82
CA CYS A 80 -5.44 -13.96 2.61
C CYS A 80 -4.60 -12.77 2.10
N GLY A 81 -4.26 -11.85 3.01
CA GLY A 81 -3.38 -10.69 2.77
C GLY A 81 -3.88 -9.68 1.73
N ARG A 82 -5.19 -9.43 1.72
CA ARG A 82 -5.87 -8.37 0.93
C ARG A 82 -5.63 -6.95 1.48
N PHE A 83 -5.27 -6.84 2.76
CA PHE A 83 -5.04 -5.57 3.44
C PHE A 83 -3.57 -5.41 3.82
N ALA A 84 -3.07 -4.19 3.77
CA ALA A 84 -1.75 -3.82 4.28
C ALA A 84 -1.68 -2.33 4.60
N ILE A 85 -0.64 -1.95 5.33
CA ILE A 85 -0.23 -0.55 5.50
C ILE A 85 1.22 -0.37 5.06
N MET A 86 1.56 0.83 4.61
CA MET A 86 2.90 1.19 4.16
C MET A 86 3.24 2.65 4.44
N ASP A 87 4.52 3.00 4.37
CA ASP A 87 5.00 4.37 4.45
C ASP A 87 4.57 5.18 3.22
N ALA A 88 3.70 6.17 3.41
CA ALA A 88 3.16 6.99 2.34
C ALA A 88 4.25 7.83 1.65
N LYS A 89 5.37 8.15 2.35
CA LYS A 89 6.48 8.92 1.78
C LYS A 89 7.17 8.18 0.64
N ARG A 90 7.04 6.84 0.59
CA ARG A 90 7.63 5.97 -0.44
C ARG A 90 6.89 5.97 -1.76
N ILE A 91 5.63 6.40 -1.76
CA ILE A 91 4.82 6.50 -2.97
C ILE A 91 4.95 7.90 -3.54
N THR A 92 5.31 7.96 -4.82
CA THR A 92 5.49 9.22 -5.57
C THR A 92 4.17 9.75 -6.12
N SER A 93 3.34 8.87 -6.68
CA SER A 93 2.06 9.21 -7.30
C SER A 93 1.10 8.02 -7.33
N LEU A 94 -0.18 8.29 -7.65
CA LEU A 94 -1.15 7.22 -7.90
C LEU A 94 -0.76 6.35 -9.10
N THR A 95 -0.10 6.91 -10.12
CA THR A 95 0.39 6.14 -11.27
C THR A 95 1.45 5.12 -10.86
N HIS A 96 2.39 5.51 -9.98
CA HIS A 96 3.37 4.57 -9.43
C HIS A 96 2.67 3.41 -8.71
N LEU A 97 1.73 3.70 -7.82
CA LEU A 97 1.02 2.67 -7.08
C LEU A 97 0.13 1.78 -7.98
N ALA A 98 -0.59 2.37 -8.92
CA ALA A 98 -1.43 1.63 -9.88
C ALA A 98 -0.59 0.65 -10.72
N MET A 99 0.60 1.06 -11.15
CA MET A 99 1.49 0.18 -11.91
C MET A 99 2.10 -0.92 -11.03
N ALA A 100 2.45 -0.62 -9.77
CA ALA A 100 2.88 -1.62 -8.80
C ALA A 100 1.77 -2.66 -8.53
N ALA A 101 0.53 -2.21 -8.37
CA ALA A 101 -0.64 -3.05 -8.16
C ALA A 101 -0.92 -3.96 -9.38
N ASN A 102 -0.93 -3.41 -10.59
CA ASN A 102 -1.03 -4.20 -11.82
C ASN A 102 0.06 -5.27 -11.93
N THR A 103 1.30 -4.92 -11.58
CA THR A 103 2.41 -5.88 -11.59
C THR A 103 2.22 -6.98 -10.55
N ALA A 104 1.74 -6.63 -9.35
CA ALA A 104 1.45 -7.59 -8.29
C ALA A 104 0.32 -8.55 -8.70
N LEU A 105 -0.75 -8.02 -9.31
CA LEU A 105 -1.88 -8.82 -9.82
C LEU A 105 -1.42 -9.79 -10.91
N LEU A 106 -0.61 -9.34 -11.87
CA LEU A 106 -0.02 -10.18 -12.91
C LEU A 106 0.83 -11.32 -12.32
N ARG A 107 1.66 -11.02 -11.30
CA ARG A 107 2.48 -12.02 -10.62
C ARG A 107 1.67 -13.01 -9.79
N SER A 108 0.60 -12.53 -9.16
CA SER A 108 -0.34 -13.38 -8.43
C SER A 108 -1.03 -14.36 -9.37
N ALA A 109 -1.56 -13.88 -10.50
CA ALA A 109 -2.22 -14.72 -11.51
C ALA A 109 -1.29 -15.77 -12.14
N ARG A 110 0.00 -15.46 -12.33
CA ARG A 110 0.98 -16.46 -12.80
C ARG A 110 1.26 -17.54 -11.75
N SER A 111 1.17 -17.20 -10.47
CA SER A 111 1.47 -18.10 -9.37
C SER A 111 0.32 -19.07 -9.08
N SER A 112 -0.94 -18.64 -9.28
CA SER A 112 -2.09 -19.55 -9.23
C SER A 112 -1.99 -20.63 -10.30
N ASN A 113 -1.66 -20.26 -11.53
CA ASN A 113 -1.61 -21.20 -12.67
C ASN A 113 -0.52 -22.27 -12.53
N LYS A 114 0.60 -21.95 -11.86
CA LYS A 114 1.70 -22.93 -11.63
C LYS A 114 1.39 -23.97 -10.54
N THR A 115 0.44 -23.69 -9.64
CA THR A 115 0.16 -24.59 -8.52
C THR A 115 -0.65 -25.82 -8.99
N THR A 116 -1.31 -25.74 -10.14
CA THR A 116 -2.15 -26.83 -10.69
C THR A 116 -1.35 -27.95 -11.38
N GLU A 117 -0.06 -27.74 -11.72
CA GLU A 117 0.70 -28.70 -12.54
C GLU A 117 1.80 -29.49 -11.81
N ASN A 118 2.18 -29.16 -10.58
CA ASN A 118 3.33 -29.82 -9.91
C ASN A 118 3.07 -30.11 -8.42
N ASN A 119 2.30 -31.17 -8.15
CA ASN A 119 2.02 -31.65 -6.79
C ASN A 119 3.12 -32.54 -6.18
N ASN A 120 4.34 -32.59 -6.71
CA ASN A 120 5.36 -33.55 -6.28
C ASN A 120 6.74 -33.01 -5.89
N SER A 121 6.89 -31.70 -5.64
CA SER A 121 8.17 -31.18 -5.10
C SER A 121 8.00 -30.59 -3.71
N SER A 122 8.48 -31.35 -2.72
CA SER A 122 8.65 -31.02 -1.31
C SER A 122 9.68 -29.90 -1.08
N SER A 123 9.42 -28.69 -1.57
CA SER A 123 10.18 -27.50 -1.16
C SER A 123 9.38 -26.79 -0.07
N GLY A 124 9.99 -26.62 1.12
CA GLY A 124 9.34 -26.04 2.30
C GLY A 124 8.42 -24.87 1.94
N THR A 125 7.19 -24.91 2.45
CA THR A 125 6.09 -23.98 2.17
C THR A 125 6.53 -22.54 2.42
N LYS A 126 7.12 -21.90 1.41
CA LYS A 126 7.32 -20.45 1.38
C LYS A 126 5.92 -19.86 1.41
N ARG A 127 5.51 -19.34 2.57
CA ARG A 127 4.21 -18.68 2.72
C ARG A 127 4.04 -17.66 1.60
N LYS A 128 2.99 -17.81 0.81
CA LYS A 128 2.64 -16.85 -0.24
C LYS A 128 2.29 -15.53 0.46
N ARG A 129 2.91 -14.44 0.01
CA ARG A 129 2.51 -13.09 0.44
C ARG A 129 1.16 -12.78 -0.22
N GLY A 130 0.24 -12.19 0.54
CA GLY A 130 -1.00 -11.70 -0.04
C GLY A 130 -0.76 -10.54 -1.02
N ILE A 131 -1.78 -10.24 -1.82
CA ILE A 131 -1.69 -9.28 -2.92
C ILE A 131 -1.32 -7.86 -2.46
N ALA A 132 -1.74 -7.44 -1.26
CA ALA A 132 -1.41 -6.12 -0.73
C ALA A 132 0.10 -5.99 -0.43
N LEU A 133 0.68 -6.99 0.24
CA LEU A 133 2.13 -7.02 0.47
C LEU A 133 2.92 -7.17 -0.83
N GLU A 134 2.43 -7.96 -1.79
CA GLU A 134 3.08 -8.07 -3.10
C GLU A 134 3.04 -6.75 -3.87
N THR A 135 2.00 -5.94 -3.68
CA THR A 135 1.92 -4.57 -4.21
C THR A 135 3.00 -3.67 -3.62
N ILE A 136 3.22 -3.74 -2.31
CA ILE A 136 4.30 -3.00 -1.63
C ILE A 136 5.66 -3.43 -2.16
N VAL A 137 5.87 -4.74 -2.36
CA VAL A 137 7.10 -5.28 -2.97
C VAL A 137 7.31 -4.75 -4.38
N CYS A 138 6.26 -4.71 -5.20
CA CYS A 138 6.33 -4.18 -6.55
C CYS A 138 6.59 -2.67 -6.56
N ALA A 139 5.96 -1.90 -5.66
CA ALA A 139 6.19 -0.47 -5.49
C ALA A 139 7.65 -0.16 -5.10
N GLY A 140 8.29 -1.06 -4.35
CA GLY A 140 9.71 -0.92 -4.03
C GLY A 140 10.67 -1.05 -5.20
N GLY A 141 10.23 -1.57 -6.36
CA GLY A 141 11.07 -1.68 -7.55
C GLY A 141 12.36 -2.47 -7.34
N SER A 142 12.37 -3.42 -6.40
CA SER A 142 13.56 -4.21 -6.02
C SER A 142 13.22 -5.69 -5.91
N SER A 143 14.18 -6.55 -6.28
CA SER A 143 14.08 -8.00 -6.13
C SER A 143 14.37 -8.47 -4.70
N ASN A 144 14.97 -7.62 -3.86
CA ASN A 144 15.23 -7.94 -2.46
C ASN A 144 14.00 -7.60 -1.61
N VAL A 145 13.11 -8.58 -1.45
CA VAL A 145 11.85 -8.46 -0.70
C VAL A 145 12.08 -7.97 0.73
N GLY A 146 13.06 -8.53 1.44
CA GLY A 146 13.32 -8.16 2.85
C GLY A 146 13.71 -6.69 2.99
N ASN A 147 14.55 -6.18 2.10
CA ASN A 147 14.93 -4.77 2.09
C ASN A 147 13.74 -3.85 1.73
N VAL A 148 12.88 -4.26 0.80
CA VAL A 148 11.68 -3.48 0.45
C VAL A 148 10.75 -3.42 1.64
N LEU A 149 10.38 -4.56 2.23
CA LEU A 149 9.48 -4.56 3.39
C LEU A 149 10.06 -3.75 4.55
N LYS A 150 11.36 -3.87 4.85
CA LYS A 150 12.00 -3.04 5.88
C LYS A 150 11.96 -1.53 5.61
N GLY A 151 11.94 -1.12 4.33
CA GLY A 151 11.94 0.30 3.94
C GLY A 151 10.56 0.87 3.65
N PHE A 152 9.58 0.03 3.31
CA PHE A 152 8.24 0.43 2.86
C PHE A 152 7.15 0.06 3.87
N THR A 153 7.37 -0.91 4.75
CA THR A 153 6.47 -1.22 5.86
C THR A 153 7.09 -0.79 7.18
N PHE A 154 6.33 -0.89 8.26
CA PHE A 154 6.76 -0.47 9.59
C PHE A 154 7.19 -1.65 10.47
N SER A 155 7.90 -2.64 9.91
CA SER A 155 8.28 -3.83 10.66
C SER A 155 9.09 -3.52 11.94
N SER A 156 8.72 -4.17 13.05
CA SER A 156 9.34 -4.09 14.39
C SER A 156 10.77 -4.63 14.47
N SER A 157 11.36 -5.10 13.36
CA SER A 157 12.59 -5.90 13.35
C SER A 157 13.89 -5.13 13.67
N GLY A 158 13.86 -4.12 14.51
CA GLY A 158 15.03 -3.40 15.01
C GLY A 158 14.79 -2.96 16.45
N GLY A 159 15.27 -3.75 17.41
CA GLY A 159 15.12 -3.57 18.87
C GLY A 159 15.81 -2.35 19.45
N LYS A 160 15.49 -1.16 18.96
CA LYS A 160 15.74 0.11 19.64
C LYS A 160 14.40 0.81 19.70
N GLU A 161 13.94 1.13 20.92
CA GLU A 161 12.87 2.10 21.13
C GLU A 161 13.18 3.33 20.28
N LYS A 162 12.52 3.43 19.11
CA LYS A 162 12.48 4.67 18.37
C LYS A 162 11.51 5.54 19.14
N ILE A 163 11.95 6.74 19.49
CA ILE A 163 11.06 7.83 19.91
C ILE A 163 9.86 7.82 18.96
N ALA A 164 8.64 7.83 19.51
CA ALA A 164 7.42 7.76 18.73
C ALA A 164 7.32 8.98 17.80
N THR A 165 7.87 8.86 16.61
CA THR A 165 7.73 9.86 15.54
C THR A 165 6.35 9.71 14.94
N GLU A 166 5.71 10.84 14.70
CA GLU A 166 4.49 10.90 13.91
C GLU A 166 4.82 10.56 12.45
N GLU A 167 4.15 9.54 11.93
CA GLU A 167 4.36 9.07 10.56
C GLU A 167 3.10 9.25 9.71
N VAL A 168 3.31 9.23 8.39
CA VAL A 168 2.23 9.22 7.41
C VAL A 168 2.09 7.82 6.84
N VAL A 169 0.93 7.22 7.06
CA VAL A 169 0.63 5.84 6.68
C VAL A 169 -0.31 5.84 5.49
N MET A 170 -0.01 5.02 4.49
CA MET A 170 -0.95 4.64 3.45
C MET A 170 -1.52 3.27 3.79
N ALA A 171 -2.84 3.21 3.97
CA ALA A 171 -3.56 1.97 4.11
C ALA A 171 -4.09 1.52 2.73
N MET A 172 -4.14 0.21 2.53
CA MET A 172 -4.64 -0.37 1.29
C MET A 172 -5.47 -1.62 1.54
N GLY A 173 -6.52 -1.80 0.74
CA GLY A 173 -7.43 -2.94 0.80
C GLY A 173 -7.85 -3.39 -0.59
N TYR A 174 -7.60 -4.65 -0.91
CA TYR A 174 -8.04 -5.27 -2.16
C TYR A 174 -9.44 -5.86 -2.01
N ASP A 175 -10.25 -5.65 -3.05
CA ASP A 175 -11.52 -6.34 -3.28
C ASP A 175 -12.49 -6.26 -2.10
N CYS A 176 -12.50 -5.13 -1.39
CA CYS A 176 -13.49 -4.92 -0.34
C CYS A 176 -14.89 -4.84 -0.99
N SER A 177 -15.85 -5.52 -0.38
CA SER A 177 -17.22 -5.65 -0.85
C SER A 177 -17.93 -4.29 -0.88
N ASN A 178 -17.61 -3.44 0.09
CA ASN A 178 -18.10 -2.08 0.24
C ASN A 178 -17.08 -1.24 1.03
N ASP A 179 -17.38 0.04 1.22
CA ASP A 179 -16.49 0.93 1.98
C ASP A 179 -16.52 0.61 3.48
N GLY A 180 -17.61 0.03 3.99
CA GLY A 180 -17.72 -0.45 5.37
C GLY A 180 -16.70 -1.54 5.72
N GLU A 181 -16.45 -2.52 4.84
CA GLU A 181 -15.41 -3.54 5.06
C GLU A 181 -14.02 -2.90 5.19
N TYR A 182 -13.73 -1.89 4.39
CA TYR A 182 -12.46 -1.17 4.46
C TYR A 182 -12.36 -0.32 5.73
N GLU A 183 -13.43 0.36 6.13
CA GLU A 183 -13.49 1.11 7.40
C GLU A 183 -13.38 0.20 8.63
N SER A 184 -13.99 -0.99 8.61
CA SER A 184 -13.82 -2.00 9.65
C SER A 184 -12.35 -2.40 9.78
N PHE A 185 -11.67 -2.69 8.68
CA PHE A 185 -10.23 -2.95 8.69
C PHE A 185 -9.45 -1.80 9.35
N LEU A 186 -9.69 -0.56 8.94
CA LEU A 186 -9.00 0.61 9.51
C LEU A 186 -9.26 0.76 11.01
N SER A 187 -10.51 0.60 11.44
CA SER A 187 -10.89 0.65 12.85
C SER A 187 -10.19 -0.45 13.66
N ASP A 188 -10.20 -1.69 13.16
CA ASP A 188 -9.67 -2.86 13.86
C ASP A 188 -8.14 -2.77 14.05
N ILE A 189 -7.43 -2.22 13.06
CA ILE A 189 -5.98 -1.98 13.23
C ILE A 189 -5.70 -0.77 14.11
N GLY A 190 -6.66 0.15 14.30
CA GLY A 190 -6.51 1.36 15.12
C GLY A 190 -6.25 2.65 14.33
N LEU A 191 -6.51 2.65 13.03
CA LEU A 191 -6.53 3.84 12.17
C LEU A 191 -7.94 4.43 12.10
N THR A 192 -8.45 4.90 13.23
CA THR A 192 -9.78 5.55 13.28
C THR A 192 -9.68 7.01 12.85
N ASN A 193 -10.66 7.46 12.07
CA ASN A 193 -10.78 8.87 11.74
C ASN A 193 -11.22 9.65 12.97
N SER A 194 -10.44 10.66 13.36
CA SER A 194 -11.00 11.75 14.15
C SER A 194 -11.78 12.66 13.20
N THR A 195 -13.05 12.34 12.95
CA THR A 195 -13.95 13.31 12.31
C THR A 195 -14.08 14.53 13.22
N ALA A 196 -13.27 15.54 12.95
CA ALA A 196 -13.39 16.87 13.55
C ALA A 196 -14.62 17.57 12.97
N ALA A 197 -15.81 17.21 13.45
CA ALA A 197 -17.05 17.93 13.16
C ALA A 197 -18.17 17.65 14.16
N SER A 198 -17.87 17.38 15.43
CA SER A 198 -18.84 17.63 16.51
C SER A 198 -18.16 17.66 17.86
N SER A 199 -18.55 18.64 18.65
CA SER A 199 -18.18 18.93 20.05
C SER A 199 -16.88 19.69 20.26
N GLU A 200 -17.07 20.94 20.66
CA GLU A 200 -16.21 21.71 21.55
C GLU A 200 -15.86 20.83 22.76
N GLU A 201 -14.86 19.96 22.63
CA GLU A 201 -14.31 19.24 23.78
C GLU A 201 -13.52 20.28 24.60
N LYS A 202 -14.15 20.70 25.69
CA LYS A 202 -13.49 21.43 26.78
C LYS A 202 -12.23 20.68 27.17
N GLU A 203 -11.13 21.41 27.33
CA GLU A 203 -9.88 20.93 27.91
C GLU A 203 -10.15 20.44 29.35
N ASP A 204 -10.61 19.21 29.51
CA ASP A 204 -10.55 18.50 30.79
C ASP A 204 -9.16 17.87 30.91
N ASP A 205 -8.33 18.54 31.69
CA ASP A 205 -6.87 18.42 31.87
C ASP A 205 -6.30 17.05 32.32
N ASN A 206 -7.02 15.92 32.25
CA ASN A 206 -6.51 14.72 32.93
C ASN A 206 -6.89 13.33 32.39
N VAL A 207 -7.00 13.13 31.08
CA VAL A 207 -6.99 11.78 30.52
C VAL A 207 -6.05 11.72 29.33
N ASN A 208 -5.14 10.74 29.34
CA ASN A 208 -4.23 10.39 28.25
C ASN A 208 -4.99 10.05 26.95
N HIS A 209 -5.51 11.07 26.25
CA HIS A 209 -6.07 10.90 24.93
C HIS A 209 -4.91 10.70 23.94
N ALA A 210 -4.71 9.46 23.54
CA ALA A 210 -3.84 9.13 22.43
C ALA A 210 -4.24 10.02 21.23
N PRO A 211 -3.28 10.74 20.61
CA PRO A 211 -3.59 11.62 19.50
C PRO A 211 -4.18 10.79 18.36
N LYS A 212 -5.39 11.16 17.96
CA LYS A 212 -6.16 10.47 16.93
C LYS A 212 -5.54 10.78 15.56
N SER A 213 -5.38 9.75 14.72
CA SER A 213 -4.89 9.94 13.33
C SER A 213 -5.86 10.79 12.52
N LYS A 214 -5.33 11.59 11.59
CA LYS A 214 -6.13 12.40 10.66
C LYS A 214 -6.03 11.83 9.25
N ARG A 215 -7.17 11.51 8.62
CA ARG A 215 -7.19 11.13 7.20
C ARG A 215 -6.91 12.35 6.33
N LEU A 216 -6.11 12.17 5.28
CA LEU A 216 -5.77 13.22 4.32
C LEU A 216 -6.37 12.93 2.94
N PRO A 217 -6.83 13.95 2.20
CA PRO A 217 -7.14 13.81 0.78
C PRO A 217 -5.91 13.30 0.02
N ILE A 218 -6.02 12.11 -0.57
CA ILE A 218 -4.87 11.40 -1.14
C ILE A 218 -4.23 12.16 -2.31
N GLN A 219 -5.04 12.83 -3.13
CA GLN A 219 -4.55 13.64 -4.26
C GLN A 219 -3.72 14.81 -3.74
N MET A 220 -4.22 15.54 -2.74
CA MET A 220 -3.48 16.65 -2.12
C MET A 220 -2.15 16.19 -1.54
N TYR A 221 -2.13 15.06 -0.81
CA TYR A 221 -0.90 14.54 -0.23
C TYR A 221 0.12 14.12 -1.29
N LEU A 222 -0.30 13.45 -2.36
CA LEU A 222 0.62 12.96 -3.40
C LEU A 222 1.11 14.06 -4.34
N GLN A 223 0.35 15.16 -4.48
CA GLN A 223 0.72 16.35 -5.27
C GLN A 223 1.50 17.40 -4.46
N ARG A 224 1.71 17.18 -3.16
CA ARG A 224 2.47 18.12 -2.32
C ARG A 224 3.91 18.26 -2.82
N ASP A 225 4.48 19.43 -2.58
CA ASP A 225 5.92 19.61 -2.74
C ASP A 225 6.68 18.67 -1.80
N ARG A 226 7.65 17.94 -2.37
CA ARG A 226 8.52 17.05 -1.61
C ARG A 226 9.71 17.81 -1.08
N THR A 227 10.09 17.54 0.17
CA THR A 227 11.28 18.14 0.75
C THR A 227 12.53 17.60 0.05
N GLU A 228 13.66 18.33 0.11
CA GLU A 228 14.93 17.84 -0.44
C GLU A 228 15.35 16.51 0.19
N SER A 229 15.04 16.31 1.47
CA SER A 229 15.27 15.04 2.17
C SER A 229 14.41 13.90 1.60
N ASP A 230 13.13 14.15 1.33
CA ASP A 230 12.23 13.16 0.71
C ASP A 230 12.77 12.73 -0.67
N VAL A 231 13.20 13.71 -1.48
CA VAL A 231 13.75 13.46 -2.82
C VAL A 231 15.04 12.65 -2.73
N LYS A 232 15.98 13.03 -1.87
CA LYS A 232 17.24 12.28 -1.66
C LYS A 232 16.98 10.86 -1.18
N ASP A 233 15.99 10.66 -0.32
CA ASP A 233 15.64 9.33 0.16
C ASP A 233 15.03 8.47 -0.95
N LEU A 234 14.10 9.01 -1.73
CA LEU A 234 13.53 8.33 -2.90
C LEU A 234 14.62 7.98 -3.94
N MET A 235 15.52 8.92 -4.24
CA MET A 235 16.67 8.66 -5.11
C MET A 235 17.50 7.48 -4.63
N ARG A 236 17.81 7.44 -3.33
CA ARG A 236 18.58 6.35 -2.72
C ARG A 236 17.84 5.02 -2.82
N VAL A 237 16.55 4.98 -2.49
CA VAL A 237 15.74 3.76 -2.51
C VAL A 237 15.62 3.19 -3.91
N PHE A 238 15.31 4.03 -4.90
CA PHE A 238 15.13 3.62 -6.30
C PHE A 238 16.43 3.58 -7.10
N LYS A 239 17.57 3.93 -6.49
CA LYS A 239 18.89 4.04 -7.13
C LYS A 239 18.83 4.93 -8.38
N LEU A 240 18.23 6.11 -8.23
CA LEU A 240 18.10 7.11 -9.27
C LEU A 240 19.29 8.07 -9.21
N THR A 241 19.78 8.43 -10.38
CA THR A 241 20.80 9.46 -10.58
C THR A 241 20.15 10.83 -10.71
N LYS A 242 20.92 11.92 -10.55
CA LYS A 242 20.40 13.28 -10.72
C LYS A 242 20.02 13.53 -12.19
N GLU A 243 20.77 12.94 -13.10
CA GLU A 243 20.58 13.02 -14.54
C GLU A 243 19.21 12.42 -14.94
N GLU A 244 18.85 11.25 -14.40
CA GLU A 244 17.53 10.63 -14.61
C GLU A 244 16.38 11.53 -14.15
N ILE A 245 16.56 12.26 -13.04
CA ILE A 245 15.56 13.21 -12.55
C ILE A 245 15.55 14.49 -13.38
N ASN A 246 16.69 14.97 -13.87
CA ASN A 246 16.72 16.21 -14.65
C ASN A 246 16.17 16.02 -16.07
N MET A 247 16.32 14.83 -16.67
CA MET A 247 15.81 14.52 -18.01
C MET A 247 14.29 14.66 -18.17
N GLY A 248 13.51 14.54 -17.08
CA GLY A 248 12.05 14.64 -17.13
C GLY A 248 11.49 16.07 -17.03
N GLN A 249 12.32 17.10 -16.78
CA GLN A 249 11.85 18.46 -16.51
C GLN A 249 11.15 19.15 -17.70
N GLY A 250 11.26 18.61 -18.92
CA GLY A 250 10.60 19.15 -20.12
C GLY A 250 9.16 18.68 -20.38
N LEU A 251 8.61 17.75 -19.58
CA LEU A 251 7.35 17.03 -19.91
C LEU A 251 6.17 17.32 -18.97
N GLY A 252 6.25 18.36 -18.12
CA GLY A 252 5.11 18.84 -17.31
C GLY A 252 4.66 17.93 -16.14
N LYS A 253 5.18 16.71 -16.02
CA LYS A 253 5.05 15.86 -14.81
C LYS A 253 6.32 15.96 -13.97
N SER A 254 6.18 15.77 -12.64
CA SER A 254 7.32 15.60 -11.73
C SER A 254 8.27 14.55 -12.31
N SER A 255 9.47 14.98 -12.67
CA SER A 255 10.46 14.13 -13.33
C SER A 255 10.90 12.95 -12.46
N LEU A 256 10.83 13.13 -11.14
CA LEU A 256 11.03 12.08 -10.15
C LEU A 256 9.98 10.97 -10.27
N ASP A 257 8.72 11.31 -10.47
CA ASP A 257 7.63 10.33 -10.54
C ASP A 257 7.81 9.41 -11.74
N MET A 258 8.14 9.97 -12.90
CA MET A 258 8.41 9.20 -14.12
C MET A 258 9.65 8.32 -13.97
N ALA A 259 10.71 8.82 -13.34
CA ALA A 259 11.91 8.02 -13.09
C ALA A 259 11.61 6.82 -12.16
N VAL A 260 10.82 7.03 -11.10
CA VAL A 260 10.37 5.95 -10.20
C VAL A 260 9.47 4.96 -10.94
N VAL A 261 8.51 5.44 -11.73
CA VAL A 261 7.62 4.60 -12.53
C VAL A 261 8.44 3.73 -13.50
N ASN A 262 9.37 4.32 -14.26
CA ASN A 262 10.23 3.55 -15.16
C ASN A 262 11.05 2.49 -14.43
N ARG A 263 11.55 2.81 -13.22
CA ARG A 263 12.32 1.86 -12.41
C ARG A 263 11.47 0.69 -11.91
N VAL A 264 10.24 0.95 -11.49
CA VAL A 264 9.30 -0.10 -11.07
C VAL A 264 8.87 -0.96 -12.26
N ALA A 265 8.60 -0.35 -13.41
CA ALA A 265 8.15 -1.05 -14.62
C ALA A 265 9.19 -2.06 -15.12
N THR A 266 10.45 -1.62 -15.19
CA THR A 266 11.55 -2.43 -15.75
C THR A 266 12.03 -3.54 -14.83
N LYS A 267 11.70 -3.50 -13.54
CA LYS A 267 12.28 -4.45 -12.58
C LYS A 267 11.76 -5.88 -12.75
N PHE A 268 10.55 -6.04 -13.26
CA PHE A 268 9.86 -7.34 -13.31
C PHE A 268 9.55 -7.81 -14.73
N THR A 269 10.15 -7.17 -15.74
CA THR A 269 10.03 -7.50 -17.16
C THR A 269 11.08 -8.51 -17.64
N VAL A 270 11.96 -8.99 -16.76
CA VAL A 270 13.05 -9.96 -17.07
C VAL A 270 12.75 -11.30 -16.44
#